data_AF-X0SR12-F1
#
_entry.id   AF-X0SR12-F1
#
_cell.length_a   1.000
_cell.length_b   1.000
_cell.length_c   1.000
_cell.angle_alpha   90.00
_cell.angle_beta   90.00
_cell.angle_gamma   90.00
#
_symmetry.space_group_name_H-M   'P 1'
#
loop_
_entity.id
_entity.type
_entity.pdbx_description
1 polymer ?
#
loop_
_entity_poly.entity_id
_entity_poly.type
_entity_poly.pdbx_seq_one_letter_code
_entity_poly.pdbx_strand_id
1 'polypeptide(L)' 'AISRFLKRFPNYLLDGEPVRGGRVRFRGFLSVPCRRGA' A
#
# COMPACT_ATOMS: atom_id res chain seq x y z
N ALA A 1 -2.60 15.22 -4.58
CA ALA A 1 -1.70 14.12 -4.99
C ALA A 1 -2.44 12.78 -5.17
N ILE A 2 -3.23 12.34 -4.18
CA ILE A 2 -3.94 11.04 -4.20
C ILE A 2 -4.97 10.92 -5.35
N SER A 3 -5.64 12.00 -5.73
CA SER A 3 -6.65 11.95 -6.81
C SER A 3 -6.09 11.53 -8.18
N ARG A 4 -4.83 11.87 -8.49
CA ARG A 4 -4.17 11.44 -9.74
C ARG A 4 -3.78 9.96 -9.69
N PHE A 5 -3.46 9.46 -8.49
CA PHE A 5 -3.15 8.05 -8.25
C PHE A 5 -4.37 7.16 -8.48
N LEU A 6 -5.54 7.53 -7.92
CA LEU A 6 -6.78 6.79 -8.14
C LEU A 6 -7.21 6.79 -9.62
N LYS A 7 -7.02 7.90 -10.34
CA LYS A 7 -7.27 7.95 -11.79
C LYS A 7 -6.36 7.02 -12.61
N ARG A 8 -5.12 6.79 -12.16
CA ARG A 8 -4.15 5.93 -12.87
C ARG A 8 -4.30 4.46 -12.50
N PHE A 9 -4.73 4.19 -11.28
CA PHE A 9 -4.89 2.84 -10.72
C PHE A 9 -6.31 2.70 -10.14
N PRO A 10 -7.33 2.61 -11.01
CA PRO A 10 -8.72 2.57 -10.55
C PRO A 10 -9.03 1.33 -9.70
N ASN A 11 -8.34 0.22 -9.97
CA ASN A 11 -8.53 -1.05 -9.28
C ASN A 11 -7.39 -1.35 -8.28
N TYR A 12 -6.82 -0.34 -7.60
CA TYR A 12 -5.74 -0.58 -6.64
C TYR A 12 -6.25 -1.33 -5.41
N LEU A 13 -5.74 -2.55 -5.17
CA LEU A 13 -6.17 -3.43 -4.08
C LEU A 13 -4.97 -3.89 -3.25
N LEU A 14 -5.21 -4.17 -1.98
CA LEU A 14 -4.23 -4.79 -1.08
C LEU A 14 -4.19 -6.30 -1.36
N ASP A 15 -2.99 -6.86 -1.44
CA ASP A 15 -2.75 -8.27 -1.81
C ASP A 15 -1.97 -8.98 -0.72
N GLY A 16 -2.59 -9.14 0.46
CA GLY A 16 -2.02 -9.83 1.60
C GLY A 16 -1.79 -8.95 2.84
N GLU A 17 -1.12 -9.51 3.84
CA GLU A 17 -0.95 -8.87 5.14
C GLU A 17 0.22 -7.87 5.13
N PRO A 18 0.02 -6.62 5.58
CA PRO A 18 1.07 -5.63 5.62
C PRO A 18 2.11 -5.95 6.71
N VAL A 19 3.38 -6.00 6.32
CA VAL A 19 4.50 -6.28 7.23
C VAL A 19 4.79 -5.04 8.05
N ARG A 20 4.68 -5.13 9.38
CA ARG A 20 5.11 -4.06 10.29
C ARG A 20 6.61 -4.13 10.53
N GLY A 21 7.29 -2.99 10.42
CA GLY A 21 8.70 -2.89 10.76
C GLY A 21 8.88 -2.91 12.28
N GLY A 22 9.82 -3.72 12.80
CA GLY A 22 10.13 -3.77 14.24
C GLY A 22 10.85 -2.53 14.79
N ARG A 23 11.06 -1.49 13.98
CA ARG A 23 11.76 -0.27 14.40
C ARG A 23 10.77 0.77 14.92
N VAL A 24 10.65 0.85 16.24
CA VAL A 24 9.69 1.66 17.02
C VAL A 24 9.55 3.13 16.59
N ARG A 25 10.57 3.72 15.95
CA ARG A 25 10.54 5.13 15.49
C ARG A 25 9.68 5.34 14.24
N PHE A 26 9.46 4.30 13.43
CA PHE A 26 8.55 4.35 12.29
C PHE A 26 7.29 3.57 12.65
N ARG A 27 6.20 4.29 12.93
CA ARG A 27 4.87 3.70 13.17
C ARG A 27 4.16 3.31 11.86
N GLY A 28 4.94 2.93 10.86
CA GLY A 28 4.51 2.57 9.52
C GLY A 28 4.74 1.07 9.22
N PHE A 29 4.24 0.64 8.06
CA PHE A 29 4.51 -0.69 7.55
C PHE A 29 5.85 -0.71 6.83
N LEU A 30 6.63 -1.78 7.04
CA LEU A 30 7.86 -2.06 6.30
C LEU A 30 7.55 -2.37 4.84
N SER A 31 6.48 -3.12 4.59
CA SER A 31 6.02 -3.46 3.25
C SER A 31 4.51 -3.69 3.27
N VAL A 32 3.83 -3.25 2.22
CA VAL A 32 2.40 -3.51 2.02
C VAL A 32 2.25 -4.09 0.62
N PRO A 33 1.98 -5.39 0.48
CA PRO A 33 1.78 -5.98 -0.83
C PRO A 33 0.48 -5.42 -1.43
N CYS A 34 0.58 -4.91 -2.66
CA CYS A 34 -0.54 -4.33 -3.37
C CYS A 34 -0.54 -4.81 -4.82
N ARG A 35 -1.74 -4.99 -5.38
CA ARG A 35 -1.94 -5.34 -6.77
C ARG A 35 -2.79 -4.30 -7.47
N ARG A 36 -2.59 -4.18 -8.77
CA ARG A 36 -3.56 -3.50 -9.65
C ARG A 36 -4.56 -4.57 -10.07
N GLY A 37 -5.83 -4.36 -9.78
CA GLY A 37 -6.90 -5.18 -10.34
C GLY A 37 -6.86 -5.08 -11.86
N ALA A 38 -7.21 -6.19 -12.51
CA ALA A 38 -7.24 -6.33 -13.96
C ALA A 38 -8.10 -5.25 -14.61
#